data_AF-A0A920CEU0-F1
#
_entry.id   AF-A0A920CEU0-F1
#
_cell.length_a   1.000
_cell.length_b   1.000
_cell.length_c   1.000
_cell.angle_alpha   90.00
_cell.angle_beta   90.00
_cell.angle_gamma   90.00
#
_symmetry.space_group_name_H-M   'P 1'
#
loop_
_entity.id
_entity.type
_entity.pdbx_description
1 polymer ?
#
loop_
_entity_poly.entity_id
_entity_poly.type
_entity_poly.pdbx_seq_one_letter_code
_entity_poly.pdbx_strand_id
1 'polypeptide(L)' 'MRELIVHGKSEASPAAVIEQGTGEAERILIGTLGSIPHVCRRMKVKNPALLIIGEVVRVRKQCSG' A
#
# COMPACT_ATOMS: atom_id res chain seq x y z
N MET A 1 -8.10 -7.89 -0.95
CA MET A 1 -6.71 -8.37 -1.15
C MET A 1 -6.67 -9.86 -1.49
N ARG A 2 -7.37 -10.72 -0.75
CA ARG A 2 -7.48 -12.17 -1.05
C ARG A 2 -7.96 -12.47 -2.47
N GLU A 3 -9.01 -11.81 -2.93
CA GLU A 3 -9.54 -11.97 -4.31
C GLU A 3 -8.48 -11.72 -5.40
N LEU A 4 -7.60 -10.74 -5.21
CA LEU A 4 -6.55 -10.46 -6.20
C LEU A 4 -5.54 -11.61 -6.29
N ILE A 5 -5.22 -12.24 -5.16
CA ILE A 5 -4.32 -13.40 -5.10
C ILE A 5 -5.01 -14.60 -5.75
N VAL A 6 -6.29 -14.82 -5.44
CA VAL A 6 -7.12 -15.89 -6.02
C VAL A 6 -7.23 -15.75 -7.54
N HIS A 7 -7.33 -14.53 -8.05
CA HIS A 7 -7.36 -14.24 -9.49
C HIS A 7 -5.97 -14.16 -10.15
N GLY A 8 -4.92 -14.70 -9.52
CA GLY A 8 -3.61 -14.92 -10.13
C GLY A 8 -2.58 -13.81 -9.90
N LYS A 9 -2.88 -12.80 -9.08
CA LYS A 9 -1.92 -11.74 -8.75
C LYS A 9 -0.97 -12.22 -7.65
N SER A 10 0.33 -12.23 -7.92
CA SER A 10 1.35 -12.70 -6.97
C SER A 10 1.28 -11.97 -5.61
N GLU A 11 1.42 -12.69 -4.51
CA GLU A 11 1.55 -12.13 -3.17
C GLU A 11 2.75 -11.19 -3.01
N ALA A 12 3.78 -11.40 -3.84
CA ALA A 12 4.97 -10.55 -3.90
C ALA A 12 4.74 -9.25 -4.69
N SER A 13 3.57 -9.08 -5.31
CA SER A 13 3.21 -7.86 -6.03
C SER A 13 3.40 -6.63 -5.13
N PRO A 14 4.11 -5.59 -5.58
CA PRO A 14 4.25 -4.36 -4.80
C PRO A 14 2.89 -3.74 -4.47
N ALA A 15 2.75 -3.24 -3.25
CA ALA A 15 1.56 -2.56 -2.78
C ALA A 15 1.93 -1.37 -1.87
N ALA A 16 1.14 -0.31 -1.92
CA ALA A 16 1.25 0.82 -1.02
C ALA A 16 -0.12 1.24 -0.50
N VAL A 17 -0.17 1.69 0.75
CA VAL A 17 -1.34 2.35 1.33
C VAL A 17 -0.96 3.77 1.69
N ILE A 18 -1.78 4.73 1.25
CA ILE A 18 -1.64 6.15 1.54
C ILE A 18 -2.82 6.56 2.41
N GLU A 19 -2.57 6.96 3.64
CA GLU A 19 -3.56 7.45 4.59
C GLU A 19 -3.45 8.97 4.73
N GLN A 20 -4.58 9.66 4.88
CA GLN A 20 -4.63 11.13 4.99
C GLN A 20 -3.87 11.81 3.83
N GLY A 21 -4.03 11.29 2.60
CA GLY A 21 -3.31 11.79 1.43
C GLY A 21 -3.48 13.31 1.24
N THR A 22 -2.42 14.00 0.83
CA THR A 22 -2.37 15.47 0.62
C THR A 22 -2.54 16.34 1.87
N GLY A 23 -2.63 15.74 3.07
CA GLY A 23 -2.60 16.43 4.36
C GLY A 23 -1.23 16.34 5.04
N GLU A 24 -1.00 17.18 6.06
CA GLU A 24 0.24 17.17 6.85
C GLU A 24 0.48 15.85 7.60
N ALA A 25 -0.59 15.10 7.86
CA ALA A 25 -0.57 13.80 8.53
C ALA A 25 -0.49 12.62 7.55
N GLU A 26 -0.07 12.84 6.30
CA GLU A 26 0.04 11.77 5.30
C GLU A 26 0.96 10.65 5.79
N ARG A 27 0.46 9.41 5.74
CA ARG A 27 1.25 8.22 6.05
C ARG A 27 1.26 7.28 4.86
N ILE A 28 2.46 6.85 4.46
CA ILE A 28 2.65 5.94 3.34
C ILE A 28 3.23 4.64 3.89
N LEU A 29 2.49 3.56 3.68
CA LEU A 29 2.91 2.20 4.04
C LEU A 29 3.23 1.46 2.75
N ILE A 30 4.46 0.95 2.63
CA ILE A 30 4.90 0.20 1.46
C ILE A 30 5.13 -1.25 1.86
N GLY A 31 4.70 -2.17 1.00
CA GLY A 31 4.89 -3.59 1.18
C GLY A 31 4.55 -4.36 -0.08
N THR A 32 4.07 -5.58 0.11
CA THR A 32 3.57 -6.45 -0.96
C THR A 32 2.10 -6.77 -0.73
N LEU A 33 1.42 -7.31 -1.74
CA LEU A 33 0.01 -7.69 -1.65
C LEU A 33 -0.26 -8.67 -0.49
N GLY A 34 0.67 -9.57 -0.17
CA GLY A 34 0.57 -10.48 0.97
C GLY A 34 0.89 -9.85 2.33
N SER A 35 1.80 -8.88 2.38
CA SER A 35 2.26 -8.27 3.65
C SER A 35 1.47 -7.02 4.05
N ILE A 36 0.99 -6.24 3.08
CA ILE A 36 0.33 -4.96 3.33
C ILE A 36 -0.89 -5.04 4.26
N PRO A 37 -1.78 -6.07 4.24
CA PRO A 37 -2.87 -6.12 5.21
C PRO A 37 -2.39 -6.27 6.66
N HIS A 38 -1.28 -6.99 6.89
CA HIS A 38 -0.68 -7.13 8.21
C HIS A 38 -0.08 -5.81 8.69
N VAL A 39 0.61 -5.10 7.79
CA VAL A 39 1.19 -3.78 8.07
C VAL A 39 0.08 -2.78 8.43
N CYS A 40 -1.02 -2.74 7.67
CA CYS A 40 -2.14 -1.84 7.96
C CYS A 40 -2.78 -2.10 9.33
N ARG A 41 -2.94 -3.37 9.72
CA ARG A 41 -3.46 -3.75 11.05
C ARG A 41 -2.53 -3.31 12.16
N ARG A 42 -1.22 -3.55 12.01
CA ARG A 42 -0.21 -3.16 13.00
C ARG A 42 -0.13 -1.65 13.19
N MET A 43 -0.22 -0.90 12.10
CA MET A 43 -0.15 0.57 12.10
C MET A 43 -1.48 1.26 12.42
N LYS A 44 -2.56 0.49 12.62
CA LYS A 44 -3.91 1.00 12.89
C LYS A 44 -4.32 2.09 11.88
N VAL A 45 -4.15 1.79 10.59
CA VAL A 45 -4.55 2.69 9.49
C VAL A 45 -6.03 3.00 9.62
N LYS A 46 -6.35 4.29 9.53
CA LYS A 46 -7.71 4.84 9.56
C LYS A 46 -8.10 5.36 8.19
N ASN A 47 -9.39 5.56 8.01
CA ASN A 47 -9.91 6.24 6.83
C ASN A 47 -9.68 7.77 6.94
N PRO A 48 -9.61 8.48 5.80
CA PRO A 48 -9.50 7.95 4.43
C PRO A 48 -8.11 7.35 4.13
N ALA A 49 -8.10 6.24 3.40
CA ALA A 49 -6.88 5.60 2.91
C ALA A 49 -7.06 5.04 1.49
N LEU A 50 -6.01 5.14 0.67
CA LEU A 50 -5.93 4.68 -0.72
C LEU A 50 -4.95 3.51 -0.83
N LEU A 51 -5.38 2.39 -1.43
CA LEU A 51 -4.53 1.23 -1.73
C LEU A 51 -4.11 1.24 -3.20
N ILE A 52 -2.81 1.20 -3.45
CA ILE A 52 -2.20 1.12 -4.78
C ILE A 52 -1.47 -0.22 -4.89
N ILE A 53 -1.65 -0.93 -6.00
CA ILE A 53 -1.03 -2.25 -6.23
C ILE A 53 -0.42 -2.26 -7.63
N GLY A 54 0.86 -2.63 -7.73
CA GLY A 54 1.59 -2.75 -9.00
C GLY A 54 2.93 -2.02 -8.99
N GLU A 55 3.67 -2.15 -10.09
CA GLU A 55 5.06 -1.64 -10.20
C GLU A 55 5.18 -0.12 -10.00
N VAL A 56 4.09 0.64 -10.20
CA VAL A 56 4.01 2.07 -9.91
C VAL A 56 4.38 2.42 -8.45
N VAL A 57 4.22 1.46 -7.52
CA VAL A 57 4.64 1.62 -6.12
C VAL A 57 6.16 1.85 -6.00
N ARG A 58 6.97 1.32 -6.94
CA ARG A 58 8.42 1.48 -6.93
C ARG A 58 8.86 2.88 -7.34
N VAL A 59 8.11 3.54 -8.21
CA VAL A 59 8.43 4.87 -8.75
C VAL A 59 8.41 5.94 -7.64
N ARG A 60 7.59 5.76 -6.61
CA ARG A 60 7.47 6.74 -5.52
C ARG A 60 8.75 6.93 -4.70
N LYS A 61 9.68 5.96 -4.69
CA LYS A 61 11.00 6.16 -4.06
C LYS A 61 11.81 7.31 -4.69
N GLN A 62 11.45 7.78 -5.88
CA GLN A 62 12.23 8.78 -6.63
C GLN A 62 11.72 10.22 -6.49
N CYS A 63 10.49 10.44 -6.01
CA CYS A 63 9.87 11.78 -5.97
C CYS A 63 9.80 12.40 -4.57
N SER A 64 10.57 11.89 -3.61
CA SER A 64 10.68 12.45 -2.24
C SER A 64 12.08 13.05 -1.99
N GLY A 65 12.69 13.59 -3.04
CA GLY A 65 13.91 14.41 -2.98
C GLY A 65 13.58 15.88 -3.07
#